data_AF-A0A920FC78-F1
#
_entry.id   AF-A0A920FC78-F1
#
_cell.length_a   1.000
_cell.length_b   1.000
_cell.length_c   1.000
_cell.angle_alpha   90.00
_cell.angle_beta   90.00
_cell.angle_gamma   90.00
#
_symmetry.space_group_name_H-M   'P 1'
#
loop_
_entity.id
_entity.type
_entity.pdbx_description
1 polymer ?
#
loop_
_entity_poly.entity_id
_entity_poly.type
_entity_poly.pdbx_seq_one_letter_code
_entity_poly.pdbx_strand_id
1 'polypeptide(L)'
;MNKIGFDFIKLGLFNNTSIKHHKKFLEITNLKKTKPVCVLFADKTFSFENLEKIIEIGYEAVMIDTLSKSNKTTNILDYSKLKRFVEFCKDNEILCGISGSVKINDLPSLLQIQPDFIGMRGQLCTSDLGRDKLDVKQVSNVLDEFNYALNKSNNGRTLSKVSLYSNSTSES
;
A
#
# COMPACT_ATOMS: atom_id res chain seq x y z
N MET A 1 16.38 23.14 -12.73
CA MET A 1 15.81 22.39 -11.60
C MET A 1 15.82 20.90 -11.95
N ASN A 2 16.30 20.07 -11.01
CA ASN A 2 16.85 18.73 -11.23
C ASN A 2 15.95 17.74 -11.99
N LYS A 3 16.55 17.04 -12.96
CA LYS A 3 16.04 15.82 -13.62
C LYS A 3 16.04 14.65 -12.62
N ILE A 4 15.17 14.67 -11.62
CA ILE A 4 14.86 13.45 -10.87
C ILE A 4 13.43 13.08 -11.26
N GLY A 5 13.31 12.08 -12.14
CA GLY A 5 12.03 11.59 -12.65
C GLY A 5 11.50 10.54 -11.70
N PHE A 6 10.66 10.95 -10.75
CA PHE A 6 9.88 10.02 -9.93
C PHE A 6 8.47 9.92 -10.49
N ASP A 7 7.94 8.71 -10.62
CA ASP A 7 6.53 8.51 -10.99
C ASP A 7 5.59 8.87 -9.85
N PHE A 8 6.04 8.75 -8.59
CA PHE A 8 5.26 9.02 -7.39
C PHE A 8 6.04 9.81 -6.34
N ILE A 9 5.35 10.71 -5.63
CA ILE A 9 5.85 11.36 -4.40
C ILE A 9 4.85 11.18 -3.27
N LYS A 10 5.29 10.60 -2.15
CA LYS A 10 4.43 10.38 -0.97
C LYS A 10 4.53 11.53 0.02
N LEU A 11 3.39 12.01 0.49
CA LEU A 11 3.26 13.09 1.48
C LEU A 11 2.37 12.64 2.64
N GLY A 12 2.92 12.55 3.84
CA GLY A 12 2.19 12.12 5.02
C GLY A 12 1.30 13.21 5.61
N LEU A 13 0.00 12.95 5.73
CA LEU A 13 -0.92 13.82 6.44
C LEU A 13 -0.87 13.50 7.93
N PHE A 14 -0.02 14.18 8.69
CA PHE A 14 0.19 13.91 10.12
C PHE A 14 -0.83 14.61 11.03
N ASN A 15 -1.57 15.59 10.51
CA ASN A 15 -2.65 16.32 11.21
C ASN A 15 -3.59 16.97 10.18
N ASN A 16 -4.85 17.24 10.57
CA ASN A 16 -5.83 17.82 9.64
C ASN A 16 -5.52 19.29 9.30
N THR A 17 -4.80 20.00 10.17
CA THR A 17 -4.44 21.40 9.94
C THR A 17 -3.36 21.57 8.86
N SER A 18 -2.67 20.49 8.45
CA SER A 18 -1.68 20.51 7.38
C SER A 18 -2.26 20.37 5.98
N ILE A 19 -3.56 20.09 5.83
CA ILE A 19 -4.23 20.02 4.50
C ILE A 19 -3.99 21.31 3.71
N LYS A 20 -4.04 22.49 4.36
CA LYS A 20 -3.75 23.78 3.72
C LYS A 20 -2.30 23.88 3.19
N HIS A 21 -1.35 23.27 3.90
CA HIS A 21 0.05 23.24 3.48
C HIS A 21 0.27 22.26 2.33
N HIS A 22 -0.43 21.12 2.34
CA HIS A 22 -0.43 20.17 1.23
C HIS A 22 -1.00 20.82 -0.03
N LYS A 23 -2.14 21.50 0.07
CA LYS A 23 -2.72 22.27 -1.04
C LYS A 23 -1.71 23.26 -1.60
N LYS A 24 -1.06 24.05 -0.73
CA LYS A 24 -0.05 25.01 -1.17
C LYS A 24 1.14 24.34 -1.85
N PHE A 25 1.59 23.19 -1.34
CA PHE A 25 2.65 22.40 -1.94
C PHE A 25 2.27 21.93 -3.35
N LEU A 26 1.06 21.38 -3.53
CA LEU A 26 0.58 20.91 -4.84
C LEU A 26 0.44 22.06 -5.84
N GLU A 27 -0.04 23.23 -5.41
CA GLU A 27 -0.17 24.42 -6.27
C GLU A 27 1.19 24.96 -6.76
N ILE A 28 2.22 24.94 -5.91
CA ILE A 28 3.55 25.47 -6.27
C ILE A 28 4.44 24.43 -6.96
N THR A 29 4.17 23.14 -6.76
CA THR A 29 4.94 22.07 -7.38
C THR A 29 4.28 21.65 -8.69
N ASN A 30 4.91 21.99 -9.81
CA ASN A 30 4.45 21.59 -11.13
C ASN A 30 4.81 20.12 -11.38
N LEU A 31 4.06 19.19 -10.77
CA LEU A 31 4.32 17.75 -10.76
C LEU A 31 3.91 17.04 -12.06
N LYS A 32 4.20 17.61 -13.24
CA LYS A 32 3.70 17.13 -14.54
C LYS A 32 3.92 15.64 -14.86
N LYS A 33 4.91 15.00 -14.25
CA LYS A 33 5.25 13.59 -14.46
C LYS A 33 5.23 12.76 -13.17
N THR A 34 4.86 13.38 -12.04
CA THR A 34 4.98 12.76 -10.72
C THR A 34 3.62 12.82 -10.04
N LYS A 35 3.03 11.66 -9.77
CA LYS A 35 1.74 11.60 -9.09
C LYS A 35 1.94 11.82 -7.58
N PRO A 36 1.30 12.84 -6.98
CA PRO A 36 1.31 12.99 -5.54
C PRO A 36 0.43 11.91 -4.89
N VAL A 37 0.97 11.25 -3.87
CA VAL A 37 0.30 10.23 -3.07
C VAL A 37 0.13 10.77 -1.64
N CYS A 38 -1.10 10.98 -1.19
CA CYS A 38 -1.35 11.35 0.20
C CYS A 38 -1.30 10.10 1.08
N VAL A 39 -0.52 10.11 2.16
CA VAL A 39 -0.55 9.04 3.16
C VAL A 39 -1.46 9.45 4.32
N LEU A 40 -2.60 8.76 4.46
CA LEU A 40 -3.51 8.87 5.59
C LEU A 40 -3.17 7.77 6.61
N PHE A 41 -3.01 8.15 7.87
CA PHE A 41 -2.64 7.18 8.91
C PHE A 41 -3.89 6.59 9.55
N ALA A 42 -4.07 5.27 9.46
CA ALA A 42 -5.20 4.54 10.04
C ALA A 42 -5.38 4.81 11.54
N ASP A 43 -4.27 4.98 12.26
CA ASP A 43 -4.22 5.26 13.70
C ASP A 43 -4.26 6.76 14.05
N LYS A 44 -4.47 7.66 13.09
CA LYS A 44 -4.46 9.11 13.36
C LYS A 44 -5.32 9.99 12.47
N THR A 45 -5.09 9.96 11.15
CA THR A 45 -5.65 10.95 10.21
C THR A 45 -6.61 10.36 9.19
N PHE A 46 -6.79 9.05 9.15
CA PHE A 46 -7.79 8.44 8.29
C PHE A 46 -9.22 8.79 8.76
N SER A 47 -9.96 9.46 7.89
CA SER A 47 -11.41 9.59 7.91
C SER A 47 -11.89 9.80 6.47
N PHE A 48 -13.15 9.48 6.17
CA PHE A 48 -13.71 9.76 4.83
C PHE A 48 -13.78 11.26 4.54
N GLU A 49 -14.00 12.10 5.56
CA GLU A 49 -13.93 13.57 5.43
C GLU A 49 -12.53 14.05 5.02
N ASN A 50 -11.46 13.47 5.61
CA ASN A 50 -10.10 13.81 5.21
C ASN A 50 -9.76 13.27 3.81
N LEU A 51 -10.29 12.11 3.45
CA LEU A 51 -10.16 11.54 2.11
C LEU A 51 -10.78 12.46 1.05
N GLU A 52 -12.00 12.93 1.26
CA GLU A 52 -12.67 13.93 0.41
C GLU A 52 -11.79 15.18 0.25
N LYS A 53 -11.36 15.78 1.36
CA LYS A 53 -10.54 17.00 1.34
C LYS A 53 -9.21 16.83 0.61
N ILE A 54 -8.53 15.68 0.74
CA ILE A 54 -7.25 15.50 0.04
C ILE A 54 -7.44 15.30 -1.47
N ILE A 55 -8.56 14.70 -1.89
CA ILE A 55 -8.90 14.60 -3.32
C ILE A 55 -9.18 15.99 -3.89
N GLU A 56 -9.98 16.80 -3.19
CA GLU A 56 -10.34 18.16 -3.61
C GLU A 56 -9.12 19.08 -3.82
N ILE A 57 -8.04 18.89 -3.07
CA ILE A 57 -6.82 19.69 -3.20
C ILE A 57 -5.86 19.17 -4.28
N GLY A 58 -6.22 18.09 -4.98
CA GLY A 58 -5.50 17.61 -6.17
C GLY A 58 -4.58 16.41 -5.94
N TYR A 59 -4.82 15.58 -4.92
CA TYR A 59 -4.12 14.28 -4.85
C TYR A 59 -4.70 13.28 -5.85
N GLU A 60 -3.82 12.67 -6.64
CA GLU A 60 -4.17 11.63 -7.64
C GLU A 60 -4.08 10.21 -7.08
N ALA A 61 -3.52 10.07 -5.88
CA ALA A 61 -3.35 8.79 -5.22
C ALA A 61 -3.39 8.94 -3.70
N VAL A 62 -3.84 7.88 -3.01
CA VAL A 62 -3.95 7.83 -1.55
C VAL A 62 -3.42 6.51 -1.02
N MET A 63 -2.72 6.53 0.09
CA MET A 63 -2.25 5.34 0.78
C MET A 63 -2.70 5.36 2.24
N ILE A 64 -3.30 4.26 2.71
CA ILE A 64 -3.47 4.02 4.14
C ILE A 64 -2.18 3.45 4.70
N ASP A 65 -1.66 4.01 5.79
CA ASP A 65 -0.51 3.47 6.52
C ASP A 65 -0.73 3.60 8.04
N THR A 66 0.23 3.18 8.86
CA THR A 66 0.23 3.38 10.32
C THR A 66 1.46 4.15 10.77
N LEU A 67 1.30 4.99 11.79
CA LEU A 67 2.45 5.62 12.46
C LEU A 67 3.12 4.63 13.42
N SER A 68 2.30 3.90 14.18
CA SER A 68 2.78 2.89 15.10
C SER A 68 3.19 1.62 14.35
N LYS A 69 4.46 1.22 14.53
CA LYS A 69 4.99 -0.05 14.01
C LYS A 69 4.37 -1.29 14.65
N SER A 70 3.68 -1.13 15.78
CA SER A 70 2.96 -2.20 16.48
C SER A 70 1.52 -2.34 16.00
N ASN A 71 0.98 -1.30 15.37
CA ASN A 71 -0.38 -1.32 14.86
C ASN A 71 -0.40 -1.70 13.38
N LYS A 72 -1.24 -2.67 13.08
CA LYS A 72 -1.47 -3.17 11.74
C LYS A 72 -2.75 -2.56 11.20
N THR A 73 -2.73 -2.09 9.96
CA THR A 73 -3.89 -1.43 9.35
C THR A 73 -5.15 -2.30 9.41
N THR A 74 -5.04 -3.60 9.11
CA THR A 74 -6.17 -4.54 9.16
C THR A 74 -6.70 -4.82 10.57
N ASN A 75 -5.99 -4.40 11.62
CA ASN A 75 -6.47 -4.47 13.01
C ASN A 75 -7.21 -3.19 13.42
N ILE A 76 -6.91 -2.06 12.77
CA ILE A 76 -7.55 -0.75 13.05
C ILE A 76 -8.78 -0.55 12.16
N LEU A 77 -8.62 -0.87 10.87
CA LEU A 77 -9.65 -0.79 9.86
C LEU A 77 -10.01 -2.22 9.48
N ASP A 78 -11.23 -2.62 9.83
CA ASP A 78 -11.79 -3.90 9.40
C ASP A 78 -11.94 -3.97 7.88
N TYR A 79 -12.22 -5.18 7.39
CA TYR A 79 -12.42 -5.45 5.97
C TYR A 79 -13.46 -4.55 5.32
N SER A 80 -14.58 -4.26 6.00
CA SER A 80 -15.67 -3.44 5.47
C SER A 80 -15.22 -1.99 5.27
N LYS A 81 -14.50 -1.42 6.24
CA LYS A 81 -13.93 -0.07 6.13
C LYS A 81 -12.89 0.02 5.02
N LEU A 82 -12.01 -0.98 4.90
CA LEU A 82 -11.01 -1.02 3.82
C LEU A 82 -11.68 -1.17 2.45
N LYS A 83 -12.70 -2.03 2.32
CA LYS A 83 -13.50 -2.16 1.10
C LYS A 83 -14.13 -0.83 0.69
N ARG A 84 -14.79 -0.16 1.64
CA ARG A 84 -15.41 1.15 1.41
C ARG A 84 -14.38 2.22 1.03
N PHE A 85 -13.18 2.18 1.61
CA PHE A 85 -12.08 3.07 1.21
C PHE A 85 -11.68 2.86 -0.25
N VAL A 86 -11.49 1.60 -0.67
CA VAL A 86 -11.11 1.29 -2.06
C VAL A 86 -12.25 1.66 -3.04
N GLU A 87 -13.49 1.33 -2.71
CA GLU A 87 -14.67 1.71 -3.51
C GLU A 87 -14.77 3.23 -3.66
N PHE A 88 -14.61 3.97 -2.56
CA PHE A 88 -14.63 5.43 -2.58
C PHE A 88 -13.53 6.02 -3.50
N CYS A 89 -12.32 5.47 -3.45
CA CYS A 89 -11.24 5.91 -4.32
C CYS A 89 -11.54 5.62 -5.79
N LYS A 90 -12.06 4.42 -6.08
CA LYS A 90 -12.46 4.02 -7.43
C LYS A 90 -13.55 4.92 -8.00
N ASP A 91 -14.57 5.25 -7.21
CA ASP A 91 -15.67 6.13 -7.62
C ASP A 91 -15.21 7.57 -7.91
N ASN A 92 -14.06 7.98 -7.35
CA ASN A 92 -13.43 9.28 -7.60
C ASN A 92 -12.25 9.22 -8.58
N GLU A 93 -12.05 8.08 -9.25
CA GLU A 93 -10.97 7.86 -10.23
C GLU A 93 -9.55 8.14 -9.69
N ILE A 94 -9.32 7.93 -8.39
CA ILE A 94 -8.01 8.08 -7.76
C ILE A 94 -7.40 6.71 -7.44
N LEU A 95 -6.07 6.63 -7.53
CA LEU A 95 -5.36 5.41 -7.15
C LEU A 95 -5.36 5.26 -5.62
N CYS A 96 -5.47 4.04 -5.13
CA CYS A 96 -5.44 3.76 -3.70
C CYS A 96 -4.49 2.62 -3.35
N GLY A 97 -3.87 2.71 -2.18
CA GLY A 97 -3.05 1.63 -1.66
C GLY A 97 -3.15 1.44 -0.17
N ILE A 98 -2.77 0.25 0.27
CA ILE A 98 -2.87 -0.19 1.67
C ILE A 98 -1.48 -0.63 2.14
N SER A 99 -1.01 -0.03 3.22
CA SER A 99 0.26 -0.28 3.91
C SER A 99 -0.02 -0.42 5.42
N GLY A 100 1.00 -0.31 6.28
CA GLY A 100 0.85 -0.35 7.74
C GLY A 100 0.91 -1.76 8.32
N SER A 101 2.13 -2.28 8.47
CA SER A 101 2.42 -3.62 9.02
C SER A 101 1.68 -4.78 8.35
N VAL A 102 1.29 -4.64 7.09
CA VAL A 102 0.68 -5.70 6.27
C VAL A 102 1.57 -6.95 6.25
N LYS A 103 0.94 -8.11 6.41
CA LYS A 103 1.56 -9.44 6.46
C LYS A 103 1.07 -10.28 5.29
N ILE A 104 1.80 -11.35 5.01
CA ILE A 104 1.48 -12.29 3.94
C ILE A 104 0.06 -12.85 4.06
N ASN A 105 -0.39 -13.14 5.29
CA ASN A 105 -1.73 -13.67 5.57
C ASN A 105 -2.87 -12.68 5.31
N ASP A 106 -2.58 -11.38 5.07
CA ASP A 106 -3.61 -10.39 4.71
C ASP A 106 -3.86 -10.32 3.22
N LEU A 107 -2.93 -10.82 2.40
CA LEU A 107 -3.03 -10.71 0.95
C LEU A 107 -4.33 -11.30 0.40
N PRO A 108 -4.82 -12.47 0.84
CA PRO A 108 -6.07 -13.01 0.32
C PRO A 108 -7.28 -12.08 0.51
N SER A 109 -7.40 -11.39 1.64
CA SER A 109 -8.51 -10.47 1.89
C SER A 109 -8.28 -9.11 1.23
N LEU A 110 -7.06 -8.58 1.26
CA LEU A 110 -6.73 -7.30 0.61
C LEU A 110 -6.90 -7.38 -0.91
N LEU A 111 -6.54 -8.49 -1.55
CA LEU A 111 -6.68 -8.65 -3.00
C LEU A 111 -8.14 -8.78 -3.44
N GLN A 112 -9.05 -9.27 -2.58
CA GLN A 112 -10.49 -9.32 -2.88
C GLN A 112 -11.10 -7.93 -3.05
N ILE A 113 -10.61 -6.94 -2.30
CA ILE A 113 -11.08 -5.55 -2.39
C ILE A 113 -10.34 -4.73 -3.45
N GLN A 114 -9.32 -5.30 -4.10
CA GLN A 114 -8.64 -4.76 -5.28
C GLN A 114 -8.07 -3.32 -5.12
N PRO A 115 -7.21 -3.04 -4.11
CA PRO A 115 -6.46 -1.80 -4.10
C PRO A 115 -5.45 -1.77 -5.26
N ASP A 116 -5.10 -0.59 -5.75
CA ASP A 116 -4.14 -0.43 -6.86
C ASP A 116 -2.71 -0.84 -6.48
N PHE A 117 -2.34 -0.68 -5.20
CA PHE A 117 -1.02 -1.12 -4.71
C PHE A 117 -1.03 -1.48 -3.21
N ILE A 118 -0.13 -2.39 -2.82
CA ILE A 118 0.05 -2.80 -1.42
C ILE A 118 1.48 -2.48 -0.98
N GLY A 119 1.61 -1.78 0.14
CA GLY A 119 2.89 -1.44 0.75
C GLY A 119 3.32 -2.46 1.79
N MET A 120 4.49 -3.06 1.61
CA MET A 120 5.05 -4.03 2.57
C MET A 120 6.53 -3.71 2.83
N ARG A 121 6.93 -3.72 4.10
CA ARG A 121 8.35 -3.65 4.49
C ARG A 121 8.69 -4.75 5.48
N GLY A 122 8.11 -4.72 6.67
CA GLY A 122 8.45 -5.64 7.74
C GLY A 122 8.25 -7.12 7.40
N GLN A 123 7.28 -7.47 6.55
CA GLN A 123 7.09 -8.84 6.06
C GLN A 123 8.17 -9.30 5.08
N LEU A 124 8.77 -8.37 4.34
CA LEU A 124 9.82 -8.62 3.33
C LEU A 124 11.23 -8.66 3.94
N CYS A 125 11.36 -8.36 5.23
CA CYS A 125 12.61 -8.43 5.98
C CYS A 125 12.59 -9.68 6.87
N THR A 126 13.78 -10.15 7.26
CA THR A 126 13.92 -11.08 8.39
C THR A 126 14.13 -10.34 9.70
N SER A 127 13.74 -10.96 10.81
CA SER A 127 14.08 -10.49 12.16
C SER A 127 15.59 -10.36 12.36
N ASP A 128 16.35 -11.25 11.72
CA ASP A 128 17.77 -11.46 12.00
C ASP A 128 18.66 -10.44 11.28
N LEU A 129 18.18 -9.85 10.18
CA LEU A 129 18.89 -8.81 9.42
C LEU A 129 18.41 -7.39 9.76
N GLY A 130 17.46 -7.25 10.68
CA GLY A 130 16.77 -6.00 10.94
C GLY A 130 15.87 -5.55 9.78
N ARG A 131 15.18 -4.42 9.97
CA ARG A 131 14.28 -3.86 8.95
C ARG A 131 15.01 -3.14 7.80
N ASP A 132 16.33 -3.23 7.73
CA ASP A 132 17.13 -2.44 6.80
C ASP A 132 17.45 -3.22 5.52
N LYS A 133 17.38 -4.55 5.55
CA LYS A 133 17.62 -5.41 4.39
C LYS A 133 16.35 -6.14 3.97
N LEU A 134 16.18 -6.34 2.67
CA LEU A 134 15.16 -7.24 2.14
C LEU A 134 15.74 -8.65 2.14
N ASP A 135 14.94 -9.63 2.53
CA ASP A 135 15.27 -11.05 2.36
C ASP A 135 14.57 -11.56 1.09
N VAL A 136 15.38 -12.03 0.13
CA VAL A 136 14.91 -12.60 -1.14
C VAL A 136 13.91 -13.74 -0.90
N LYS A 137 14.11 -14.57 0.13
CA LYS A 137 13.18 -15.65 0.47
C LYS A 137 11.83 -15.09 0.92
N GLN A 138 11.83 -14.03 1.72
CA GLN A 138 10.60 -13.37 2.17
C GLN A 138 9.87 -12.67 1.03
N VAL A 139 10.62 -12.05 0.11
CA VAL A 139 10.06 -11.46 -1.11
C VAL A 139 9.42 -12.55 -1.97
N SER A 140 10.11 -13.67 -2.22
CA SER A 140 9.57 -14.81 -2.96
C SER A 140 8.28 -15.33 -2.34
N ASN A 141 8.27 -15.59 -1.03
CA ASN A 141 7.09 -16.08 -0.33
C ASN A 141 5.88 -15.15 -0.51
N VAL A 142 6.10 -13.83 -0.43
CA VAL A 142 5.04 -12.83 -0.65
C VAL A 142 4.55 -12.84 -2.09
N LEU A 143 5.45 -12.94 -3.07
CA LEU A 143 5.08 -13.01 -4.48
C LEU A 143 4.29 -14.29 -4.81
N ASP A 144 4.68 -15.43 -4.25
CA ASP A 144 3.96 -16.70 -4.44
C ASP A 144 2.53 -16.61 -3.89
N GLU A 145 2.36 -16.07 -2.67
CA GLU A 145 1.04 -15.88 -2.08
C GLU A 145 0.22 -14.83 -2.86
N PHE A 146 0.84 -13.75 -3.31
CA PHE A 146 0.18 -12.73 -4.12
C PHE A 146 -0.37 -13.30 -5.43
N ASN A 147 0.46 -14.05 -6.16
CA ASN A 147 0.07 -14.71 -7.41
C ASN A 147 -1.01 -15.77 -7.17
N TYR A 148 -0.87 -16.56 -6.11
CA TYR A 148 -1.85 -17.56 -5.71
C TYR A 148 -3.23 -16.93 -5.41
N ALA A 149 -3.24 -15.88 -4.59
CA ALA A 149 -4.46 -15.18 -4.19
C ALA A 149 -5.13 -14.46 -5.37
N LEU A 150 -4.36 -13.82 -6.26
CA LEU A 150 -4.88 -13.23 -7.50
C LEU A 150 -5.56 -14.27 -8.40
N ASN A 151 -4.90 -15.40 -8.63
CA ASN A 151 -5.46 -16.47 -9.47
C ASN A 151 -6.75 -17.05 -8.87
N LYS A 152 -6.82 -17.17 -7.54
CA LYS A 152 -8.04 -17.62 -6.85
C LYS A 152 -9.18 -16.60 -6.95
N SER A 153 -8.87 -15.31 -6.83
CA SER A 153 -9.85 -14.22 -6.98
C SER A 153 -10.44 -14.18 -8.39
N ASN A 154 -9.65 -14.50 -9.42
CA ASN A 154 -10.06 -14.46 -10.82
C ASN A 154 -10.82 -15.71 -11.29
N ASN A 155 -10.58 -16.90 -10.70
CA ASN A 155 -11.06 -18.17 -11.27
C ASN A 155 -12.13 -18.95 -10.49
N GLY A 156 -12.51 -18.58 -9.26
CA GLY A 156 -13.55 -19.33 -8.52
C GLY A 156 -13.29 -20.85 -8.33
N ARG A 157 -12.08 -21.35 -8.63
CA ARG A 157 -11.69 -22.76 -8.51
C ARG A 157 -10.29 -22.89 -7.92
N THR A 158 -10.21 -23.77 -6.93
CA THR A 158 -9.01 -24.16 -6.18
C THR A 158 -7.94 -24.72 -7.11
N LEU A 159 -6.76 -24.11 -7.12
CA LEU A 159 -5.51 -24.74 -7.55
C LEU A 159 -4.58 -24.77 -6.34
N SER A 160 -3.75 -25.79 -6.24
CA SER A 160 -2.77 -25.98 -5.17
C SER A 160 -1.59 -25.02 -5.29
N LYS A 161 -0.99 -24.66 -4.16
CA LYS A 161 0.21 -23.82 -4.04
C LYS A 161 1.30 -24.33 -4.99
N VAL A 162 1.62 -23.59 -6.05
CA VAL A 162 2.76 -23.92 -6.92
C VAL A 162 4.00 -23.53 -6.14
N SER A 163 4.79 -24.53 -5.74
CA SER A 163 6.12 -24.31 -5.18
C SER A 163 7.04 -23.88 -6.33
N LEU A 164 7.26 -22.59 -6.48
CA LEU A 164 8.43 -22.11 -7.22
C LEU A 164 9.60 -22.05 -6.23
N TYR A 165 10.79 -22.43 -6.73
CA TYR A 165 12.05 -22.65 -6.00
C TYR A 165 12.27 -24.06 -5.41
N SER A 166 12.33 -25.05 -6.29
CA SER A 166 13.41 -26.03 -6.21
C SER A 166 14.57 -25.56 -7.10
N ASN A 167 15.51 -24.81 -6.54
CA ASN A 167 16.86 -24.77 -7.10
C ASN A 167 17.76 -25.53 -6.14
N SER A 168 17.90 -26.81 -6.49
CA SER A 168 19.10 -27.60 -6.26
C SER A 168 20.33 -26.82 -6.74
N THR A 169 21.23 -26.53 -5.81
CA THR A 169 22.67 -26.45 -6.11
C THR A 169 23.38 -27.30 -5.08
N SER A 170 23.34 -28.61 -5.32
CA SER A 170 24.45 -29.51 -5.01
C SER A 170 25.24 -29.70 -6.30
N GLU A 171 26.57 -29.65 -6.17
CA GLU A 171 27.67 -29.74 -7.17
C GLU A 171 28.47 -28.44 -7.09
N SER A 172 29.70 -28.38 -6.55
CA SER A 172 30.66 -29.39 -6.07
C SER A 172 31.62 -28.69 -5.11
#